data_AF-S4PCH9-F1
#
_entry.id   AF-S4PCH9-F1
#
_cell.length_a   1.000
_cell.length_b   1.000
_cell.length_c   1.000
_cell.angle_alpha   90.00
_cell.angle_beta   90.00
_cell.angle_gamma   90.00
#
_symmetry.space_group_name_H-M   'P 1'
#
loop_
_entity.id
_entity.type
_entity.pdbx_description
1 polymer ?
#
loop_
_entity_poly.entity_id
_entity_poly.type
_entity_poly.pdbx_seq_one_letter_code
_entity_poly.pdbx_strand_id
1 'polypeptide(L)'
;MLLIKRQFPKFFTYRARNDFTEDTIYRHLEPASAFQLELYRMRSYDLEALPTSNQKMHLYLGKAKVKKGQEVTDYRFFIRSIIRHQDLITKEASFEYLQHEGERVLLEAMDELEVAFSHSLAKRTDCNHIFLNFGPTVIMDTAKIEESVLGMVMRYGPRLWKLRVLQAEIRFTLRIGPGQPTKNVRLCLSNGSGYSLDVYTYEEVIDPRTGVIIFQSFGPKQGPMHGLPISTPYVTKDYLQQKRFLATSQGTTYVYDIPDMFRQVIEKRWKECIDEGTVDGPAPDTVMS
;
A
#
# COMPACT_ATOMS: atom_id res chain seq x y z
N MET A 1 -16.90 21.21 -13.05
CA MET A 1 -17.06 21.03 -11.59
C MET A 1 -18.51 21.27 -11.24
N LEU A 2 -19.15 20.35 -10.52
CA LEU A 2 -20.50 20.57 -9.96
C LEU A 2 -20.37 20.81 -8.45
N LEU A 3 -20.97 21.90 -7.98
CA LEU A 3 -21.01 22.27 -6.57
C LEU A 3 -22.45 22.12 -6.07
N ILE A 4 -22.67 21.21 -5.12
CA ILE A 4 -23.95 21.02 -4.46
C ILE A 4 -23.74 21.35 -2.98
N LYS A 5 -24.65 22.14 -2.40
CA LYS A 5 -24.56 22.58 -1.01
C LYS A 5 -24.44 21.35 -0.09
N ARG A 6 -23.44 21.36 0.80
CA ARG A 6 -23.10 20.25 1.74
C ARG A 6 -22.64 18.94 1.08
N GLN A 7 -22.29 18.94 -0.21
CA GLN A 7 -21.62 17.80 -0.85
C GLN A 7 -20.20 18.18 -1.24
N PHE A 8 -19.33 17.17 -1.27
CA PHE A 8 -17.99 17.34 -1.81
C PHE A 8 -18.05 17.67 -3.32
N PRO A 9 -17.17 18.55 -3.83
CA PRO A 9 -17.19 18.92 -5.24
C PRO A 9 -17.02 17.72 -6.17
N LYS A 10 -17.85 17.64 -7.21
CA LYS A 10 -17.74 16.58 -8.23
C LYS A 10 -16.91 17.08 -9.42
N PHE A 11 -15.84 16.36 -9.70
CA PHE A 11 -14.96 16.59 -10.84
C PHE A 11 -15.23 15.60 -11.98
N PHE A 12 -15.22 16.11 -13.21
CA PHE A 12 -15.35 15.35 -14.45
C PHE A 12 -14.25 15.86 -15.39
N THR A 13 -13.43 14.96 -15.90
CA THR A 13 -12.23 15.32 -16.66
C THR A 13 -12.42 14.96 -18.12
N TYR A 14 -12.27 15.94 -19.01
CA TYR A 14 -12.35 15.77 -20.46
C TYR A 14 -11.03 16.24 -21.07
N ARG A 15 -10.33 15.38 -21.80
CA ARG A 15 -9.01 15.70 -22.36
C ARG A 15 -9.10 15.79 -23.87
N ALA A 16 -8.44 16.81 -24.44
CA ALA A 16 -8.38 17.02 -25.89
C ALA A 16 -7.85 15.78 -26.65
N ARG A 17 -6.85 15.07 -26.09
CA ARG A 17 -6.28 13.84 -26.68
C ARG A 17 -7.26 12.65 -26.79
N ASN A 18 -8.40 12.74 -26.10
CA ASN A 18 -9.46 11.73 -26.09
C ASN A 18 -10.72 12.26 -26.79
N ASP A 19 -10.60 13.22 -27.71
CA ASP A 19 -11.74 13.86 -28.41
C ASP A 19 -12.81 14.42 -27.46
N PHE A 20 -12.37 14.91 -26.29
CA PHE A 20 -13.26 15.39 -25.22
C PHE A 20 -14.29 14.35 -24.75
N THR A 21 -14.00 13.06 -24.87
CA THR A 21 -14.70 12.01 -24.13
C THR A 21 -14.27 12.06 -22.66
N GLU A 22 -15.19 11.72 -21.74
CA GLU A 22 -14.90 11.73 -20.31
C GLU A 22 -13.84 10.68 -19.98
N ASP A 23 -12.78 11.11 -19.28
CA ASP A 23 -11.86 10.17 -18.65
C ASP A 23 -12.36 9.79 -17.25
N THR A 24 -13.07 8.66 -17.22
CA THR A 24 -13.67 8.12 -15.99
C THR A 24 -12.64 7.71 -14.93
N ILE A 25 -11.38 7.46 -15.31
CA ILE A 25 -10.30 7.13 -14.38
C ILE A 25 -10.00 8.29 -13.41
N TYR A 26 -10.22 9.52 -13.88
CA TYR A 26 -10.00 10.77 -13.14
C TYR A 26 -11.32 11.37 -12.64
N ARG A 27 -12.41 10.59 -12.60
CA ARG A 27 -13.69 11.05 -12.04
C ARG A 27 -13.54 11.32 -10.54
N HIS A 28 -14.15 12.42 -10.08
CA HIS A 28 -14.09 12.90 -8.70
C HIS A 28 -12.68 13.20 -8.19
N LEU A 29 -11.70 13.27 -9.10
CA LEU A 29 -10.33 13.65 -8.81
C LEU A 29 -10.05 15.02 -9.41
N GLU A 30 -9.49 15.91 -8.60
CA GLU A 30 -8.99 17.18 -9.09
C GLU A 30 -7.77 16.95 -10.00
N PRO A 31 -7.77 17.41 -11.26
CA PRO A 31 -6.68 17.14 -12.21
C PRO A 31 -5.29 17.56 -11.71
N ALA A 32 -5.22 18.69 -11.00
CA ALA A 32 -3.97 19.19 -10.42
C ALA A 32 -3.43 18.31 -9.29
N SER A 33 -4.29 17.59 -8.56
CA SER A 33 -3.89 16.68 -7.48
C SER A 33 -3.75 15.23 -7.94
N ALA A 34 -4.17 14.90 -9.16
CA ALA A 34 -4.26 13.52 -9.63
C ALA A 34 -2.91 12.80 -9.68
N PHE A 35 -1.83 13.53 -9.94
CA PHE A 35 -0.49 12.97 -9.97
C PHE A 35 -0.08 12.36 -8.62
N GLN A 36 -0.62 12.88 -7.52
CA GLN A 36 -0.33 12.41 -6.16
C GLN A 36 -0.87 11.01 -5.88
N LEU A 37 -1.82 10.52 -6.69
CA LEU A 37 -2.29 9.13 -6.63
C LEU A 37 -1.40 8.16 -7.41
N GLU A 38 -0.40 8.64 -8.15
CA GLU A 38 0.58 7.80 -8.86
C GLU A 38 -0.03 6.74 -9.78
N LEU A 39 -1.10 7.09 -10.49
CA LEU A 39 -1.80 6.16 -11.39
C LEU A 39 -0.88 5.57 -12.46
N TYR A 40 0.22 6.27 -12.81
CA TYR A 40 1.24 5.78 -13.73
C TYR A 40 1.92 4.47 -13.28
N ARG A 41 1.96 4.17 -11.98
CA ARG A 41 2.52 2.89 -11.49
C ARG A 41 1.63 1.70 -11.79
N MET A 42 0.35 1.94 -12.10
CA MET A 42 -0.60 0.90 -12.49
C MET A 42 -0.67 0.70 -14.01
N ARG A 43 0.24 1.29 -14.80
CA ARG A 43 0.22 1.21 -16.28
C ARG A 43 0.29 -0.21 -16.85
N SER A 44 0.75 -1.18 -16.08
CA SER A 44 0.73 -2.62 -16.41
C SER A 44 -0.67 -3.22 -16.42
N TYR A 45 -1.69 -2.47 -15.98
CA TYR A 45 -3.08 -2.89 -15.88
C TYR A 45 -3.96 -2.02 -16.78
N ASP A 46 -5.01 -2.64 -17.32
CA ASP A 46 -6.19 -1.95 -17.83
C ASP A 46 -7.10 -1.66 -16.64
N LEU A 47 -7.33 -0.37 -16.37
CA LEU A 47 -8.03 0.10 -15.19
C LEU A 47 -9.50 0.36 -15.50
N GLU A 48 -10.34 0.03 -14.53
CA GLU A 48 -11.75 0.37 -14.48
C GLU A 48 -12.02 1.07 -13.14
N ALA A 49 -12.42 2.33 -13.18
CA ALA A 49 -12.74 3.09 -11.97
C ALA A 49 -14.10 2.65 -11.42
N LEU A 50 -14.13 2.22 -10.16
CA LEU A 50 -15.34 1.78 -9.49
C LEU A 50 -15.94 2.93 -8.67
N PRO A 51 -17.28 3.09 -8.65
CA PRO A 51 -17.92 4.11 -7.84
C PRO A 51 -17.74 3.78 -6.36
N THR A 52 -17.34 4.78 -5.57
CA THR A 52 -17.17 4.70 -4.12
C THR A 52 -18.21 5.58 -3.42
N SER A 53 -18.59 5.21 -2.21
CA SER A 53 -19.48 6.05 -1.39
C SER A 53 -18.72 7.27 -0.85
N ASN A 54 -17.45 7.07 -0.50
CA ASN A 54 -16.52 8.09 -0.08
C ASN A 54 -15.68 8.61 -1.25
N GLN A 55 -15.94 9.85 -1.68
CA GLN A 55 -15.23 10.47 -2.81
C GLN A 55 -13.75 10.75 -2.56
N LYS A 56 -13.25 10.61 -1.32
CA LYS A 56 -11.81 10.65 -1.00
C LYS A 56 -11.10 9.33 -1.35
N MET A 57 -11.86 8.26 -1.60
CA MET A 57 -11.36 6.95 -1.98
C MET A 57 -11.50 6.75 -3.47
N HIS A 58 -10.38 6.43 -4.11
CA HIS A 58 -10.32 6.12 -5.53
C HIS A 58 -10.03 4.63 -5.68
N LEU A 59 -11.06 3.88 -6.02
CA LEU A 59 -11.00 2.44 -6.19
C LEU A 59 -10.96 2.09 -7.67
N TYR A 60 -10.01 1.24 -8.04
CA TYR A 60 -9.81 0.77 -9.40
C TYR A 60 -9.76 -0.75 -9.43
N LEU A 61 -10.52 -1.35 -10.35
CA LEU A 61 -10.29 -2.73 -10.76
C LEU A 61 -9.23 -2.75 -11.87
N GLY A 62 -8.08 -3.34 -11.59
CA GLY A 62 -7.02 -3.54 -12.57
C GLY A 62 -7.05 -4.94 -13.16
N LYS A 63 -7.00 -5.02 -14.49
CA LYS A 63 -6.85 -6.25 -15.28
C LYS A 63 -5.46 -6.25 -15.89
N ALA A 64 -4.60 -7.22 -15.57
CA ALA A 64 -3.23 -7.19 -16.08
C ALA A 64 -3.20 -7.25 -17.61
N LYS A 65 -2.35 -6.42 -18.22
CA LYS A 65 -2.14 -6.42 -19.66
C LYS A 65 -1.37 -7.68 -20.05
N VAL A 66 -1.99 -8.50 -20.88
CA VAL A 66 -1.40 -9.74 -21.41
C VAL A 66 -1.27 -9.66 -22.94
N LYS A 67 -0.49 -10.57 -23.52
CA LYS A 67 -0.39 -10.67 -24.98
C LYS A 67 -1.76 -11.04 -25.57
N LYS A 68 -2.06 -10.56 -26.77
CA LYS A 68 -3.32 -10.86 -27.47
C LYS A 68 -3.52 -12.38 -27.55
N GLY A 69 -4.70 -12.85 -27.15
CA GLY A 69 -5.07 -14.27 -27.15
C GLY A 69 -4.77 -15.02 -25.85
N GLN A 70 -4.06 -14.41 -24.90
CA GLN A 70 -3.86 -15.00 -23.57
C GLN A 70 -4.99 -14.59 -22.62
N GLU A 71 -5.44 -15.51 -21.77
CA GLU A 71 -6.41 -15.20 -20.72
C GLU A 71 -5.75 -14.35 -19.62
N VAL A 72 -6.46 -13.31 -19.19
CA VAL A 72 -6.05 -12.52 -18.03
C VAL A 72 -6.29 -13.32 -16.77
N THR A 73 -5.24 -13.56 -15.99
CA THR A 73 -5.31 -14.28 -14.70
C THR A 73 -5.12 -13.37 -13.49
N ASP A 74 -4.50 -12.20 -13.68
CA ASP A 74 -4.22 -11.23 -12.62
C ASP A 74 -5.24 -10.09 -12.64
N TYR A 75 -6.14 -10.15 -11.66
CA TYR A 75 -7.11 -9.11 -11.35
C TYR A 75 -6.79 -8.58 -9.95
N ARG A 76 -6.79 -7.25 -9.78
CA ARG A 76 -6.52 -6.64 -8.48
C ARG A 76 -7.45 -5.46 -8.25
N PHE A 77 -7.86 -5.28 -7.01
CA PHE A 77 -8.36 -4.00 -6.55
C PHE A 77 -7.18 -3.13 -6.10
N PHE A 78 -7.12 -1.92 -6.66
CA PHE A 78 -6.22 -0.87 -6.23
C PHE A 78 -7.07 0.22 -5.59
N ILE A 79 -6.92 0.42 -4.29
CA ILE A 79 -7.54 1.57 -3.61
C ILE A 79 -6.47 2.61 -3.30
N ARG A 80 -6.76 3.86 -3.64
CA ARG A 80 -5.84 4.97 -3.46
C ARG A 80 -6.53 6.16 -2.80
N SER A 81 -5.84 6.82 -1.88
CA SER A 81 -6.38 8.02 -1.22
C SER A 81 -5.29 9.05 -0.92
N ILE A 82 -5.69 10.33 -0.95
CA ILE A 82 -4.87 11.45 -0.45
C ILE A 82 -5.46 11.88 0.88
N ILE A 83 -4.67 11.73 1.93
CA ILE A 83 -5.05 12.16 3.28
C ILE A 83 -4.71 13.65 3.38
N ARG A 84 -5.75 14.46 3.55
CA ARG A 84 -5.66 15.92 3.64
C ARG A 84 -6.10 16.37 5.02
N HIS A 85 -5.38 17.31 5.62
CA HIS A 85 -5.78 18.00 6.84
C HIS A 85 -5.14 19.38 6.93
N GLN A 86 -5.55 20.17 7.93
CA GLN A 86 -4.95 21.47 8.22
C GLN A 86 -3.50 21.29 8.66
N ASP A 87 -2.65 22.27 8.36
CA ASP A 87 -1.22 22.19 8.59
C ASP A 87 -0.90 21.89 10.06
N LEU A 88 -0.07 20.87 10.27
CA LEU A 88 0.34 20.40 11.59
C LEU A 88 1.64 21.10 11.96
N ILE A 89 1.59 21.93 13.01
CA ILE A 89 2.72 22.77 13.41
C ILE A 89 3.56 22.09 14.51
N THR A 90 2.95 21.24 15.34
CA THR A 90 3.63 20.58 16.47
C THR A 90 3.90 19.11 16.19
N LYS A 91 4.87 18.52 16.93
CA LYS A 91 5.22 17.10 16.83
C LYS A 91 4.11 16.21 17.38
N GLU A 92 3.47 16.66 18.45
CA GLU A 92 2.40 15.96 19.15
C GLU A 92 1.16 15.88 18.26
N ALA A 93 0.74 17.00 17.68
CA ALA A 93 -0.35 17.03 16.71
C ALA A 93 -0.04 16.20 15.46
N SER A 94 1.22 16.21 15.00
CA SER A 94 1.68 15.38 13.89
C SER A 94 1.53 13.88 14.18
N PHE A 95 1.82 13.45 15.41
CA PHE A 95 1.72 12.06 15.84
C PHE A 95 0.28 11.58 16.01
N GLU A 96 -0.53 12.34 16.76
CA GLU A 96 -1.95 12.02 16.94
C GLU A 96 -2.69 12.00 15.60
N TYR A 97 -2.39 12.96 14.72
CA TYR A 97 -2.93 12.98 13.37
C TYR A 97 -2.59 11.72 12.57
N LEU A 98 -1.31 11.34 12.54
CA LEU A 98 -0.86 10.14 11.82
C LEU A 98 -1.66 8.91 12.26
N GLN A 99 -1.84 8.74 13.58
CA GLN A 99 -2.55 7.60 14.14
C GLN A 99 -4.05 7.65 13.81
N HIS A 100 -4.74 8.71 14.20
CA HIS A 100 -6.19 8.78 14.07
C HIS A 100 -6.65 8.85 12.62
N GLU A 101 -6.00 9.67 11.81
CA GLU A 101 -6.40 9.87 10.41
C GLU A 101 -5.88 8.76 9.50
N GLY A 102 -4.70 8.20 9.80
CA GLY A 102 -4.22 6.99 9.15
C GLY A 102 -5.16 5.82 9.39
N GLU A 103 -5.58 5.59 10.64
CA GLU A 103 -6.50 4.52 11.02
C GLU A 103 -7.88 4.70 10.40
N ARG A 104 -8.44 5.93 10.49
CA ARG A 104 -9.73 6.25 9.86
C ARG A 104 -9.73 5.96 8.36
N VAL A 105 -8.71 6.42 7.63
CA VAL A 105 -8.61 6.22 6.18
C VAL A 105 -8.36 4.76 5.83
N LEU A 106 -7.58 4.03 6.63
CA LEU A 106 -7.39 2.59 6.43
C LEU A 106 -8.72 1.81 6.59
N LEU A 107 -9.50 2.14 7.62
CA LEU A 107 -10.83 1.55 7.84
C LEU A 107 -11.78 1.87 6.67
N GLU A 108 -11.87 3.13 6.26
CA GLU A 108 -12.67 3.56 5.10
C GLU A 108 -12.24 2.85 3.82
N ALA A 109 -10.93 2.62 3.63
CA ALA A 109 -10.42 1.89 2.48
C ALA A 109 -10.82 0.41 2.51
N MET A 110 -10.79 -0.22 3.69
CA MET A 110 -11.26 -1.60 3.86
C MET A 110 -12.78 -1.72 3.63
N ASP A 111 -13.57 -0.74 4.09
CA ASP A 111 -15.02 -0.71 3.87
C ASP A 111 -15.36 -0.61 2.37
N GLU A 112 -14.70 0.29 1.63
CA GLU A 112 -14.90 0.41 0.18
C GLU A 112 -14.42 -0.84 -0.58
N LEU A 113 -13.34 -1.48 -0.12
CA LEU A 113 -12.91 -2.78 -0.66
C LEU A 113 -13.95 -3.88 -0.38
N GLU A 114 -14.55 -3.93 0.81
CA GLU A 114 -15.63 -4.89 1.11
C GLU A 114 -16.82 -4.71 0.17
N VAL A 115 -17.22 -3.46 -0.11
CA VAL A 115 -18.25 -3.16 -1.11
C VAL A 115 -17.81 -3.59 -2.51
N ALA A 116 -16.54 -3.40 -2.86
CA ALA A 116 -15.97 -3.82 -4.15
C ALA A 116 -16.09 -5.34 -4.40
N PHE A 117 -16.14 -6.15 -3.33
CA PHE A 117 -16.34 -7.61 -3.46
C PHE A 117 -17.72 -8.00 -4.02
N SER A 118 -18.66 -7.07 -4.13
CA SER A 118 -19.92 -7.27 -4.87
C SER A 118 -19.75 -7.27 -6.39
N HIS A 119 -18.61 -6.80 -6.91
CA HIS A 119 -18.32 -6.77 -8.34
C HIS A 119 -18.20 -8.19 -8.91
N SER A 120 -18.69 -8.42 -10.14
CA SER A 120 -18.74 -9.76 -10.77
C SER A 120 -17.36 -10.44 -10.87
N LEU A 121 -16.30 -9.65 -11.08
CA LEU A 121 -14.92 -10.12 -11.17
C LEU A 121 -14.19 -10.20 -9.82
N ALA A 122 -14.81 -9.78 -8.71
CA ALA A 122 -14.15 -9.74 -7.41
C ALA A 122 -13.60 -11.09 -6.96
N LYS A 123 -14.29 -12.19 -7.28
CA LYS A 123 -13.84 -13.55 -6.93
C LYS A 123 -12.48 -13.91 -7.55
N ARG A 124 -12.15 -13.32 -8.70
CA ARG A 124 -10.87 -13.50 -9.41
C ARG A 124 -9.77 -12.59 -8.87
N THR A 125 -10.11 -11.61 -8.03
CA THR A 125 -9.12 -10.67 -7.50
C THR A 125 -8.21 -11.33 -6.47
N ASP A 126 -6.95 -10.96 -6.52
CA ASP A 126 -5.92 -11.36 -5.58
C ASP A 126 -4.86 -10.26 -5.53
N CYS A 127 -3.98 -10.28 -4.53
CA CYS A 127 -2.90 -9.31 -4.43
C CYS A 127 -3.38 -7.85 -4.42
N ASN A 128 -4.52 -7.58 -3.77
CA ASN A 128 -5.10 -6.23 -3.68
C ASN A 128 -4.11 -5.26 -3.03
N HIS A 129 -4.19 -4.00 -3.44
CA HIS A 129 -3.19 -2.98 -3.11
C HIS A 129 -3.86 -1.73 -2.52
N ILE A 130 -3.29 -1.25 -1.41
CA ILE A 130 -3.69 0.01 -0.77
C ILE A 130 -2.56 1.02 -0.95
N PHE A 131 -2.87 2.20 -1.48
CA PHE A 131 -1.94 3.34 -1.52
C PHE A 131 -2.50 4.54 -0.78
N LEU A 132 -1.81 4.99 0.27
CA LEU A 132 -2.19 6.17 1.04
C LEU A 132 -1.11 7.24 0.89
N ASN A 133 -1.49 8.46 0.48
CA ASN A 133 -0.57 9.58 0.38
C ASN A 133 -0.92 10.63 1.42
N PHE A 134 -0.05 10.82 2.41
CA PHE A 134 -0.17 11.90 3.39
C PHE A 134 0.26 13.22 2.73
N GLY A 135 -0.72 14.07 2.44
CA GLY A 135 -0.51 15.37 1.81
C GLY A 135 0.23 16.37 2.72
N PRO A 136 -0.20 16.58 3.98
CA PRO A 136 0.48 17.47 4.92
C PRO A 136 1.90 17.01 5.24
N THR A 137 2.78 17.97 5.57
CA THR A 137 4.09 17.61 6.11
C THR A 137 3.97 17.23 7.58
N VAL A 138 4.51 16.08 7.95
CA VAL A 138 4.50 15.54 9.32
C VAL A 138 5.84 15.84 9.98
N ILE A 139 5.82 16.34 11.22
CA ILE A 139 7.04 16.57 12.00
C ILE A 139 7.33 15.34 12.87
N MET A 140 8.09 14.39 12.33
CA MET A 140 8.39 13.14 13.02
C MET A 140 9.63 12.45 12.47
N ASP A 141 10.26 11.60 13.29
CA ASP A 141 11.30 10.69 12.85
C ASP A 141 10.71 9.46 12.15
N THR A 142 11.44 8.93 11.18
CA THR A 142 11.04 7.81 10.33
C THR A 142 10.76 6.54 11.13
N ALA A 143 11.56 6.26 12.18
CA ALA A 143 11.37 5.07 13.03
C ALA A 143 10.01 5.05 13.75
N LYS A 144 9.56 6.20 14.26
CA LYS A 144 8.26 6.32 14.95
C LYS A 144 7.08 6.11 14.00
N ILE A 145 7.22 6.53 12.74
CA ILE A 145 6.19 6.31 11.71
C ILE A 145 6.10 4.84 11.38
N GLU A 146 7.25 4.17 11.21
CA GLU A 146 7.30 2.73 10.96
C GLU A 146 6.63 1.94 12.08
N GLU A 147 6.96 2.24 13.34
CA GLU A 147 6.32 1.63 14.52
C GLU A 147 4.80 1.86 14.55
N SER A 148 4.37 3.11 14.34
CA SER A 148 2.95 3.46 14.36
C SER A 148 2.15 2.77 13.25
N VAL A 149 2.70 2.72 12.03
CA VAL A 149 2.07 2.06 10.89
C VAL A 149 2.03 0.55 11.09
N LEU A 150 3.12 -0.04 11.60
CA LEU A 150 3.19 -1.47 11.89
C LEU A 150 2.15 -1.87 12.94
N GLY A 151 2.02 -1.10 14.02
CA GLY A 151 1.00 -1.33 15.06
C GLY A 151 -0.43 -1.30 14.51
N MET A 152 -0.72 -0.37 13.59
CA MET A 152 -2.02 -0.28 12.92
C MET A 152 -2.28 -1.49 12.00
N VAL A 153 -1.29 -1.89 11.19
CA VAL A 153 -1.45 -3.02 10.26
C VAL A 153 -1.60 -4.35 11.00
N MET A 154 -0.85 -4.57 12.08
CA MET A 154 -0.97 -5.76 12.91
C MET A 154 -2.36 -5.86 13.57
N ARG A 155 -2.94 -4.74 14.01
CA ARG A 155 -4.30 -4.69 14.59
C ARG A 155 -5.38 -5.13 13.59
N TYR A 156 -5.22 -4.79 12.31
CA TYR A 156 -6.21 -5.07 11.26
C TYR A 156 -5.83 -6.21 10.31
N GLY A 157 -4.74 -6.93 10.59
CA GLY A 157 -4.20 -8.01 9.77
C GLY A 157 -5.25 -9.03 9.30
N PRO A 158 -6.12 -9.59 10.19
CA PRO A 158 -7.15 -10.54 9.78
C PRO A 158 -8.14 -9.99 8.74
N ARG A 159 -8.49 -8.70 8.83
CA ARG A 159 -9.41 -8.05 7.89
C ARG A 159 -8.72 -7.82 6.55
N LEU A 160 -7.49 -7.31 6.57
CA LEU A 160 -6.66 -7.12 5.37
C LEU A 160 -6.44 -8.44 4.62
N TRP A 161 -6.20 -9.53 5.36
CA TRP A 161 -6.07 -10.87 4.80
C TRP A 161 -7.35 -11.35 4.10
N LYS A 162 -8.51 -11.18 4.75
CA LYS A 162 -9.81 -11.52 4.16
C LYS A 162 -10.08 -10.73 2.87
N LEU A 163 -9.61 -9.49 2.82
CA LEU A 163 -9.68 -8.61 1.64
C LEU A 163 -8.59 -8.87 0.62
N ARG A 164 -7.75 -9.91 0.81
CA ARG A 164 -6.64 -10.29 -0.08
C ARG A 164 -5.67 -9.14 -0.34
N VAL A 165 -5.50 -8.24 0.63
CA VAL A 165 -4.54 -7.13 0.54
C VAL A 165 -3.15 -7.71 0.79
N LEU A 166 -2.35 -7.77 -0.27
CA LEU A 166 -0.99 -8.32 -0.22
C LEU A 166 0.06 -7.22 -0.02
N GLN A 167 -0.21 -6.04 -0.58
CA GLN A 167 0.72 -4.92 -0.56
C GLN A 167 0.02 -3.65 -0.12
N ALA A 168 0.70 -2.88 0.72
CA ALA A 168 0.28 -1.54 1.07
C ALA A 168 1.48 -0.60 0.92
N GLU A 169 1.20 0.61 0.45
CA GLU A 169 2.19 1.66 0.34
C GLU A 169 1.67 2.93 0.97
N ILE A 170 2.50 3.55 1.80
CA ILE A 170 2.18 4.82 2.43
C ILE A 170 3.30 5.81 2.15
N ARG A 171 2.94 6.94 1.53
CA ARG A 171 3.86 8.02 1.20
C ARG A 171 3.67 9.17 2.17
N PHE A 172 4.78 9.68 2.71
CA PHE A 172 4.83 10.78 3.66
C PHE A 172 5.76 11.88 3.18
N THR A 173 5.43 13.11 3.53
CA THR A 173 6.38 14.23 3.50
C THR A 173 6.77 14.51 4.96
N LEU A 174 8.05 14.38 5.30
CA LEU A 174 8.55 14.46 6.67
C LEU A 174 9.51 15.63 6.87
N ARG A 175 9.57 16.18 8.08
CA ARG A 175 10.65 17.07 8.53
C ARG A 175 11.00 16.80 10.00
N ILE A 176 12.25 17.05 10.38
CA ILE A 176 12.73 16.78 11.75
C ILE A 176 12.19 17.81 12.77
N GLY A 177 11.92 19.04 12.30
CA GLY A 177 11.42 20.13 13.11
C GLY A 177 10.80 21.25 12.27
N PRO A 178 10.15 22.24 12.90
CA PRO A 178 9.63 23.42 12.20
C PRO A 178 10.75 24.13 11.42
N GLY A 179 10.46 24.51 10.17
CA GLY A 179 11.43 25.19 9.29
C GLY A 179 12.57 24.32 8.74
N GLN A 180 12.70 23.06 9.14
CA GLN A 180 13.71 22.16 8.59
C GLN A 180 13.32 21.65 7.19
N PRO A 181 14.31 21.26 6.36
CA PRO A 181 14.07 20.68 5.04
C PRO A 181 13.15 19.46 5.13
N THR A 182 12.32 19.31 4.09
CA THR A 182 11.40 18.17 3.99
C THR A 182 12.02 17.05 3.17
N LYS A 183 11.79 15.81 3.58
CA LYS A 183 12.11 14.60 2.82
C LYS A 183 10.87 13.77 2.56
N ASN A 184 10.80 13.12 1.40
CA ASN A 184 9.70 12.22 1.08
C ASN A 184 10.12 10.80 1.47
N VAL A 185 9.30 10.15 2.29
CA VAL A 185 9.54 8.78 2.75
C VAL A 185 8.37 7.90 2.35
N ARG A 186 8.66 6.70 1.90
CA ARG A 186 7.68 5.69 1.54
C ARG A 186 7.86 4.44 2.39
N LEU A 187 6.79 4.02 3.05
CA LEU A 187 6.69 2.72 3.67
C LEU A 187 6.00 1.76 2.69
N CYS A 188 6.64 0.63 2.43
CA CYS A 188 6.09 -0.43 1.60
C CYS A 188 5.98 -1.69 2.44
N LEU A 189 4.75 -2.17 2.59
CA LEU A 189 4.42 -3.36 3.32
C LEU A 189 4.02 -4.45 2.33
N SER A 190 4.55 -5.65 2.52
CA SER A 190 4.27 -6.80 1.67
C SER A 190 4.08 -8.05 2.52
N ASN A 191 2.94 -8.72 2.36
CA ASN A 191 2.65 -9.98 3.04
C ASN A 191 2.76 -11.16 2.07
N GLY A 192 3.95 -11.42 1.54
CA GLY A 192 4.16 -12.34 0.40
C GLY A 192 3.77 -13.79 0.67
N SER A 193 4.03 -14.31 1.88
CA SER A 193 3.73 -15.68 2.29
C SER A 193 2.37 -15.83 2.97
N GLY A 194 1.76 -14.71 3.39
CA GLY A 194 0.55 -14.70 4.23
C GLY A 194 0.83 -14.85 5.72
N TYR A 195 2.06 -15.17 6.09
CA TYR A 195 2.47 -15.40 7.48
C TYR A 195 3.41 -14.29 7.96
N SER A 196 4.32 -13.81 7.12
CA SER A 196 5.28 -12.75 7.45
C SER A 196 4.94 -11.43 6.75
N LEU A 197 4.98 -10.34 7.52
CA LEU A 197 4.86 -8.98 7.01
C LEU A 197 6.25 -8.38 6.81
N ASP A 198 6.66 -8.21 5.57
CA ASP A 198 7.87 -7.46 5.23
C ASP A 198 7.56 -5.97 5.19
N VAL A 199 8.38 -5.17 5.87
CA VAL A 199 8.30 -3.71 5.86
C VAL A 199 9.61 -3.16 5.31
N TYR A 200 9.50 -2.33 4.28
CA TYR A 200 10.62 -1.63 3.67
C TYR A 200 10.37 -0.13 3.69
N THR A 201 11.36 0.60 4.18
CA THR A 201 11.34 2.06 4.24
C THR A 201 12.26 2.61 3.16
N TYR A 202 11.76 3.54 2.36
CA TYR A 202 12.53 4.20 1.30
C TYR A 202 12.46 5.72 1.43
N GLU A 203 13.58 6.38 1.21
CA GLU A 203 13.65 7.82 0.95
C GLU A 203 13.62 8.05 -0.56
N GLU A 204 12.80 9.01 -1.02
CA GLU A 204 12.78 9.42 -2.43
C GLU A 204 13.89 10.44 -2.66
N VAL A 205 14.97 10.02 -3.32
CA VAL A 205 16.16 10.86 -3.56
C VAL A 205 16.38 11.08 -5.04
N ILE A 206 16.94 12.22 -5.40
CA ILE A 206 17.35 12.50 -6.79
C ILE A 206 18.67 11.78 -7.04
N ASP A 207 18.69 10.87 -8.01
CA ASP A 207 19.94 10.26 -8.47
C ASP A 207 20.81 11.34 -9.13
N PRO A 208 22.02 11.63 -8.60
CA PRO A 208 22.89 12.67 -9.13
C PRO A 208 23.36 12.38 -10.56
N ARG A 209 23.33 11.12 -11.02
CA ARG A 209 23.79 10.72 -12.36
C ARG A 209 22.72 10.92 -13.42
N THR A 210 21.47 10.66 -13.09
CA THR A 210 20.35 10.64 -14.06
C THR A 210 19.36 11.78 -13.86
N GLY A 211 19.37 12.44 -12.70
CA GLY A 211 18.37 13.44 -12.31
C GLY A 211 16.99 12.85 -12.00
N VAL A 212 16.83 11.52 -12.05
CA VAL A 212 15.57 10.83 -11.78
C VAL A 212 15.42 10.58 -10.30
N ILE A 213 14.20 10.71 -9.78
CA ILE A 213 13.90 10.38 -8.39
C ILE A 213 13.82 8.85 -8.25
N ILE A 214 14.66 8.29 -7.38
CA ILE A 214 14.78 6.85 -7.10
C ILE A 214 14.41 6.53 -5.65
N PHE A 215 14.10 5.27 -5.41
CA PHE A 215 13.94 4.73 -4.06
C PHE A 215 15.31 4.42 -3.45
N GLN A 216 15.68 5.09 -2.37
CA GLN A 216 16.84 4.74 -1.56
C GLN A 216 16.38 4.07 -0.26
N SER A 217 16.74 2.79 -0.07
CA SER A 217 16.42 2.07 1.16
C SER A 217 16.97 2.79 2.38
N PHE A 218 16.13 2.92 3.40
CA PHE A 218 16.46 3.51 4.69
C PHE A 218 16.33 2.44 5.77
N GLY A 219 17.33 2.34 6.65
CA GLY A 219 17.40 1.31 7.70
C GLY A 219 18.31 0.14 7.35
N PRO A 220 18.28 -0.94 8.16
CA PRO A 220 19.27 -2.02 8.09
C PRO A 220 19.06 -2.99 6.92
N LYS A 221 17.84 -3.06 6.37
CA LYS A 221 17.47 -3.99 5.29
C LYS A 221 17.36 -3.23 3.97
N GLN A 222 18.09 -3.71 2.96
CA GLN A 222 17.90 -3.22 1.59
C GLN A 222 16.62 -3.84 1.00
N GLY A 223 15.61 -3.01 0.75
CA GLY A 223 14.37 -3.44 0.12
C GLY A 223 14.46 -3.66 -1.39
N PRO A 224 13.52 -4.41 -1.99
CA PRO A 224 13.55 -4.81 -3.40
C PRO A 224 13.44 -3.65 -4.40
N MET A 225 12.94 -2.48 -3.98
CA MET A 225 12.84 -1.31 -4.86
C MET A 225 14.07 -0.41 -4.84
N HIS A 226 15.11 -0.75 -4.07
CA HIS A 226 16.33 0.06 -3.97
C HIS A 226 16.92 0.38 -5.35
N GLY A 227 17.22 1.66 -5.59
CA GLY A 227 17.80 2.15 -6.84
C GLY A 227 16.83 2.25 -8.01
N LEU A 228 15.59 1.78 -7.87
CA LEU A 228 14.60 1.86 -8.94
C LEU A 228 13.95 3.26 -8.97
N PRO A 229 13.59 3.77 -10.16
CA PRO A 229 12.80 5.01 -10.26
C PRO A 229 11.47 4.93 -9.52
N ILE A 230 11.00 6.03 -8.92
CA ILE A 230 9.67 6.09 -8.31
C ILE A 230 8.53 5.87 -9.32
N SER A 231 8.83 6.03 -10.61
CA SER A 231 7.93 5.74 -11.72
C SER A 231 7.80 4.26 -12.06
N THR A 232 8.52 3.38 -11.37
CA THR A 232 8.52 1.94 -11.64
C THR A 232 7.11 1.36 -11.46
N PRO A 233 6.57 0.70 -12.50
CA PRO A 233 5.22 0.18 -12.46
C PRO A 233 5.14 -1.09 -11.61
N TYR A 234 3.95 -1.39 -11.11
CA TYR A 234 3.69 -2.65 -10.42
C TYR A 234 3.87 -3.83 -11.35
N VAL A 235 4.52 -4.85 -10.80
CA VAL A 235 4.77 -6.12 -11.49
C VAL A 235 3.49 -6.96 -11.45
N THR A 236 3.12 -7.50 -12.60
CA THR A 236 1.98 -8.41 -12.73
C THR A 236 2.27 -9.73 -12.03
N LYS A 237 1.21 -10.47 -11.71
CA LYS A 237 1.29 -11.75 -11.01
C LYS A 237 2.24 -12.70 -11.73
N ASP A 238 3.14 -13.31 -10.98
CA ASP A 238 4.04 -14.34 -11.49
C ASP A 238 3.41 -15.75 -11.34
N TYR A 239 4.07 -16.75 -11.90
CA TYR A 239 3.60 -18.13 -11.86
C TYR A 239 3.49 -18.68 -10.42
N LEU A 240 4.41 -18.29 -9.54
CA LEU A 240 4.41 -18.74 -8.15
C LEU A 240 3.21 -18.20 -7.38
N GLN A 241 2.92 -16.91 -7.52
CA GLN A 241 1.75 -16.31 -6.88
C GLN A 241 0.44 -16.90 -7.42
N GLN A 242 0.39 -17.34 -8.69
CA GLN A 242 -0.76 -18.06 -9.22
C GLN A 242 -0.97 -19.42 -8.50
N LYS A 243 0.12 -20.15 -8.20
CA LYS A 243 0.06 -21.41 -7.44
C LYS A 243 -0.32 -21.18 -5.98
N ARG A 244 0.18 -20.10 -5.35
CA ARG A 244 -0.23 -19.70 -4.00
C ARG A 244 -1.73 -19.45 -3.92
N PHE A 245 -2.26 -18.64 -4.84
CA PHE A 245 -3.69 -18.36 -4.88
C PHE A 245 -4.54 -19.63 -4.99
N LEU A 246 -4.11 -20.61 -5.81
CA LEU A 246 -4.80 -21.89 -5.92
C LEU A 246 -4.82 -22.65 -4.58
N ALA A 247 -3.67 -22.75 -3.90
CA ALA A 247 -3.57 -23.39 -2.59
C ALA A 247 -4.48 -22.71 -1.56
N THR A 248 -4.40 -21.39 -1.43
CA THR A 248 -5.20 -20.62 -0.46
C THR A 248 -6.69 -20.72 -0.78
N SER A 249 -7.08 -20.74 -2.06
CA SER A 249 -8.49 -20.91 -2.47
C SER A 249 -9.06 -22.29 -2.10
N GLN A 250 -8.20 -23.29 -1.92
CA GLN A 250 -8.56 -24.62 -1.45
C GLN A 250 -8.45 -24.77 0.08
N GLY A 251 -8.11 -23.69 0.79
CA GLY A 251 -7.94 -23.70 2.24
C GLY A 251 -6.65 -24.36 2.70
N THR A 252 -5.62 -24.42 1.85
CA THR A 252 -4.30 -24.98 2.20
C THR A 252 -3.16 -23.99 1.94
N THR A 253 -1.99 -24.27 2.51
CA THR A 253 -0.79 -23.47 2.39
C THR A 253 0.03 -23.93 1.19
N TYR A 254 0.60 -22.98 0.44
CA TYR A 254 1.51 -23.33 -0.63
C TYR A 254 2.80 -23.94 -0.09
N VAL A 255 3.26 -25.03 -0.69
CA VAL A 255 4.35 -25.87 -0.14
C VAL A 255 5.65 -25.10 0.16
N TYR A 256 5.99 -24.09 -0.65
CA TYR A 256 7.19 -23.28 -0.44
C TYR A 256 7.05 -22.20 0.65
N ASP A 257 5.84 -21.95 1.13
CA ASP A 257 5.59 -21.05 2.26
C ASP A 257 5.62 -21.81 3.61
N ILE A 258 5.56 -23.15 3.59
CA ILE A 258 5.63 -23.99 4.80
C ILE A 258 6.92 -23.78 5.62
N PRO A 259 8.13 -23.71 5.02
CA PRO A 259 9.35 -23.43 5.79
C PRO A 259 9.31 -22.09 6.53
N ASP A 260 8.73 -21.05 5.91
CA ASP A 260 8.57 -19.74 6.55
C ASP A 260 7.57 -19.81 7.72
N MET A 261 6.47 -20.55 7.54
CA MET A 261 5.51 -20.81 8.62
C MET A 261 6.18 -21.50 9.81
N PHE A 262 7.00 -22.53 9.59
CA PHE A 262 7.73 -23.19 10.66
C PHE A 262 8.73 -22.25 11.36
N ARG A 263 9.51 -21.48 10.59
CA ARG A 263 10.44 -20.48 11.14
C ARG A 263 9.72 -19.56 12.14
N GLN A 264 8.57 -19.02 11.75
CA GLN A 264 7.81 -18.09 12.60
C GLN A 264 7.25 -18.76 13.86
N VAL A 265 6.73 -19.99 13.75
CA VAL A 265 6.23 -20.74 14.91
C VAL A 265 7.37 -20.99 15.90
N ILE A 266 8.55 -21.36 15.42
CA ILE A 266 9.71 -21.59 16.29
C ILE A 266 10.21 -20.27 16.89
N GLU A 267 10.32 -19.19 16.11
CA GLU A 267 10.67 -17.85 16.63
C GLU A 267 9.69 -17.37 17.71
N LYS A 268 8.39 -17.57 17.49
CA LYS A 268 7.36 -17.25 18.46
C LYS A 268 7.53 -18.08 19.73
N ARG A 269 7.74 -19.40 19.59
CA ARG A 269 7.92 -20.28 20.75
C ARG A 269 9.18 -19.93 21.54
N TRP A 270 10.26 -19.53 20.87
CA TRP A 270 11.46 -19.04 21.53
C TRP A 270 11.18 -17.80 22.39
N LYS A 271 10.45 -16.82 21.85
CA LYS A 271 10.05 -15.63 22.61
C LYS A 271 9.21 -15.99 23.82
N GLU A 272 8.22 -16.87 23.65
CA GLU A 272 7.40 -17.38 24.75
C GLU A 272 8.28 -18.07 25.82
N CYS A 273 9.25 -18.91 25.43
CA CYS A 273 10.12 -19.59 26.38
C CYS A 273 11.03 -18.63 27.16
N ILE A 274 11.51 -17.56 26.52
CA ILE A 274 12.30 -16.49 27.17
C ILE A 274 11.41 -15.73 28.16
N ASP A 275 10.20 -15.35 27.75
CA ASP A 275 9.23 -14.65 28.59
C ASP A 275 8.78 -15.52 29.79
N GLU A 276 8.67 -16.84 29.59
CA GLU A 276 8.40 -17.85 30.61
C GLU A 276 9.60 -18.11 31.55
N GLY A 277 10.80 -17.62 31.21
CA GLY A 277 12.04 -17.85 31.95
C GLY A 277 12.57 -19.29 31.86
N THR A 278 12.13 -20.06 30.86
CA THR A 278 12.56 -21.45 30.65
C THR A 278 13.89 -21.56 29.91
N VAL A 279 14.32 -20.50 29.22
CA VAL A 279 15.62 -20.43 28.55
C VAL A 279 16.26 -19.07 28.81
N ASP A 280 17.54 -19.09 29.21
CA ASP A 280 18.36 -17.89 29.37
C ASP A 280 19.06 -17.53 28.05
N GLY A 281 18.93 -16.27 27.64
CA GLY A 281 19.65 -15.69 26.49
C GLY A 281 18.75 -15.17 25.36
N PRO A 282 19.33 -14.47 24.37
CA PRO A 282 18.59 -13.98 23.21
C PRO A 282 18.18 -15.12 22.27
N ALA A 283 17.14 -14.89 21.48
CA ALA A 283 16.74 -15.83 20.43
C ALA A 283 17.91 -16.05 19.43
N PRO A 284 18.09 -17.27 18.87
CA PRO A 284 19.13 -17.53 17.89
C PRO A 284 18.96 -16.67 16.63
N ASP A 285 20.05 -16.13 16.07
CA ASP A 285 20.04 -15.32 14.84
C ASP A 285 19.50 -16.08 13.61
N THR A 286 19.59 -17.41 13.63
CA THR A 286 19.05 -18.31 12.59
C THR A 286 18.33 -19.49 13.24
N VAL A 287 17.00 -19.47 13.18
CA VAL A 287 16.13 -20.50 13.76
C VAL A 287 15.94 -21.71 12.81
N MET A 288 16.15 -21.52 11.52
CA MET A 288 16.17 -22.57 10.50
C MET A 288 17.21 -22.23 9.43
N SER A 289 18.31 -23.00 9.38
CA SER A 289 19.26 -23.03 8.27
C SER A 289 18.92 -24.16 7.32
#